data_AF-A0A3Q1FL89-F1
#
_entry.id   AF-A0A3Q1FL89-F1
#
_cell.length_a   1.000
_cell.length_b   1.000
_cell.length_c   1.000
_cell.angle_alpha   90.00
_cell.angle_beta   90.00
_cell.angle_gamma   90.00
#
_symmetry.space_group_name_H-M   'P 1'
#
loop_
_entity.id
_entity.type
_entity.pdbx_description
1 polymer ?
#
loop_
_entity_poly.entity_id
_entity_poly.type
_entity_poly.pdbx_seq_one_letter_code
_entity_poly.pdbx_strand_id
1 'polypeptide(L)' 'MEVTRKSNLSTVYSAIEEADFLAIDGEFSGISDGPNVSALTNGLDTPEERYTKLKKVNRVLILGASCY' A
#
# COMPACT_ATOMS: atom_id res chain seq x y z
N MET A 1 -5.01 17.79 2.45
CA MET A 1 -3.71 18.42 2.79
C MET A 1 -2.64 17.63 2.08
N GLU A 2 -1.95 18.23 1.12
CA GLU A 2 -0.89 17.52 0.39
C GLU A 2 0.43 17.64 1.15
N VAL A 3 1.11 16.51 1.37
CA VAL A 3 2.42 16.48 2.02
C VAL A 3 3.44 16.00 1.01
N THR A 4 4.18 16.95 0.42
CA THR A 4 5.30 16.68 -0.49
C THR A 4 6.64 16.86 0.24
N ARG A 5 7.78 16.89 -0.48
CA ARG A 5 9.14 16.69 0.07
C ARG A 5 9.56 17.59 1.25
N LYS A 6 8.84 18.64 1.70
CA LYS A 6 9.02 19.30 3.02
C LYS A 6 7.77 20.04 3.57
N SER A 7 7.82 20.23 4.90
CA SER A 7 7.02 21.05 5.82
C SER A 7 5.56 20.66 6.00
N ASN A 8 5.27 19.81 7.00
CA ASN A 8 3.97 19.62 7.70
C ASN A 8 4.05 18.59 8.85
N LEU A 9 5.26 18.21 9.25
CA LEU A 9 5.47 17.04 10.11
C LEU A 9 4.93 17.23 11.53
N SER A 10 5.00 18.45 12.08
CA SER A 10 4.41 18.77 13.39
C SER A 10 2.89 18.58 13.39
N THR A 11 2.20 19.03 12.34
CA THR A 11 0.76 18.86 12.18
C THR A 11 0.38 17.39 12.07
N VAL A 12 1.17 16.59 11.34
CA VAL A 12 0.97 15.13 11.25
C VAL A 12 1.15 14.47 12.61
N TYR A 13 2.18 14.86 13.38
CA TYR A 13 2.39 14.30 14.71
C TYR A 13 1.25 14.60 15.67
N SER A 14 0.79 15.85 15.73
CA SER A 14 -0.36 16.21 16.58
C SER A 14 -1.62 15.46 16.17
N ALA A 15 -1.90 15.36 14.87
CA ALA A 15 -3.06 14.62 14.39
C ALA A 15 -3.02 13.13 14.73
N ILE A 16 -1.83 12.51 14.75
CA ILE A 16 -1.66 11.10 15.17
C ILE A 16 -1.88 10.95 16.68
N GLU A 17 -1.40 11.88 17.49
CA GLU A 17 -1.53 11.83 18.95
C GLU A 17 -2.98 12.03 19.41
N GLU A 18 -3.74 12.87 18.71
CA GLU A 18 -5.13 13.22 19.05
C GLU A 18 -6.17 12.23 18.51
N ALA A 19 -5.80 11.37 17.55
CA ALA A 19 -6.74 10.48 16.87
C ALA A 19 -7.01 9.18 17.65
N ASP A 20 -8.29 8.78 17.73
CA ASP A 20 -8.68 7.49 18.30
C ASP A 20 -8.32 6.29 17.40
N PHE A 21 -8.30 6.51 16.08
CA PHE A 21 -7.92 5.51 15.09
C PHE A 21 -7.35 6.16 13.82
N LEU A 22 -6.61 5.37 13.05
CA LEU A 22 -6.04 5.79 11.77
C LEU A 22 -6.59 4.93 10.65
N ALA A 23 -7.05 5.56 9.57
CA ALA A 23 -7.36 4.90 8.31
C ALA A 23 -6.25 5.23 7.30
N ILE A 24 -5.68 4.20 6.68
CA ILE A 24 -4.59 4.36 5.70
C ILE A 24 -5.00 3.71 4.38
N ASP A 25 -4.66 4.38 3.28
CA ASP A 25 -4.77 3.85 1.93
C ASP A 25 -3.49 4.21 1.18
N GLY A 26 -3.13 3.37 0.20
CA GLY A 26 -1.84 3.47 -0.49
C GLY A 26 -1.99 3.24 -1.98
N GLU A 27 -1.33 4.06 -2.78
CA GLU A 27 -1.36 3.94 -4.23
C GLU A 27 -0.09 3.24 -4.73
N PHE A 28 -0.21 2.15 -5.47
CA PHE A 28 0.96 1.47 -6.02
C PHE A 28 1.18 1.88 -7.47
N SER A 29 2.45 1.92 -7.90
CA SER A 29 2.82 2.18 -9.30
C SER A 29 2.28 1.14 -10.30
N GLY A 30 1.72 0.05 -9.81
CA GLY A 30 1.08 -1.03 -10.55
C GLY A 30 0.69 -2.17 -9.60
N ILE A 31 -0.01 -3.20 -10.09
CA ILE A 31 -0.39 -4.39 -9.30
C ILE A 31 0.25 -5.68 -9.87
N SER A 32 0.69 -5.68 -11.14
CA SER A 32 1.49 -6.78 -11.75
C SER A 32 2.05 -6.40 -13.12
N ASP A 33 3.30 -6.77 -13.44
CA ASP A 33 3.85 -6.80 -14.82
C ASP A 33 3.45 -8.09 -15.60
N GLY A 34 2.34 -8.74 -15.21
CA GLY A 34 1.83 -10.05 -15.67
C GLY A 34 1.95 -11.15 -14.59
N PRO A 35 1.40 -12.38 -14.77
CA PRO A 35 0.21 -12.77 -15.50
C PRO A 35 -1.06 -12.31 -14.76
N ASN A 36 -2.21 -12.44 -15.44
CA ASN A 36 -3.56 -12.04 -15.04
C ASN A 36 -3.84 -12.14 -13.51
N VAL A 37 -4.58 -11.18 -12.95
CA VAL A 37 -4.97 -11.08 -11.52
C VAL A 37 -5.50 -12.41 -10.93
N SER A 38 -6.09 -13.25 -11.79
CA SER A 38 -6.56 -14.61 -11.49
C SER A 38 -5.47 -15.59 -11.04
N ALA A 39 -4.21 -15.41 -11.45
CA ALA A 39 -3.08 -16.24 -11.01
C ALA A 39 -2.56 -15.86 -9.62
N LEU A 40 -2.79 -14.60 -9.21
CA LEU A 40 -2.33 -14.05 -7.93
C LEU A 40 -3.34 -14.28 -6.79
N THR A 41 -4.61 -14.46 -7.14
CA THR A 41 -5.73 -14.61 -6.23
C THR A 41 -6.56 -15.85 -6.60
N ASN A 42 -5.89 -16.98 -6.82
CA ASN A 42 -6.62 -18.21 -7.01
C ASN A 42 -7.39 -18.52 -5.71
N GLY A 43 -8.72 -18.67 -5.79
CA GLY A 43 -9.60 -18.87 -4.63
C GLY A 43 -9.34 -20.16 -3.85
N LEU A 44 -8.41 -20.99 -4.33
CA LEU A 44 -7.98 -22.24 -3.73
C LEU A 44 -6.67 -22.13 -2.92
N ASP A 45 -5.97 -20.98 -2.99
CA ASP A 45 -4.72 -20.80 -2.26
C ASP A 45 -4.97 -20.70 -0.74
N THR A 46 -4.16 -21.40 0.04
CA THR A 46 -4.04 -21.18 1.48
C THR A 46 -3.53 -19.75 1.77
N PRO A 47 -3.78 -19.20 2.98
CA PRO A 47 -3.25 -17.88 3.37
C PRO A 47 -1.73 -17.74 3.16
N GLU A 48 -0.96 -18.77 3.47
CA GLU A 48 0.50 -18.80 3.35
C GLU A 48 0.97 -18.80 1.89
N GLU A 49 0.31 -19.56 1.02
CA GLU A 49 0.60 -19.58 -0.42
C GLU A 49 0.30 -18.22 -1.06
N ARG A 50 -0.83 -17.61 -0.67
CA ARG A 50 -1.21 -16.27 -1.12
C ARG A 50 -0.18 -15.22 -0.69
N TYR A 51 0.25 -15.26 0.58
CA TYR A 51 1.31 -14.37 1.07
C TYR A 51 2.60 -14.54 0.27
N THR A 52 3.00 -15.77 -0.03
CA THR A 52 4.23 -16.06 -0.79
C THR A 52 4.17 -15.50 -2.21
N LYS A 53 3.02 -15.62 -2.88
CA LYS A 53 2.77 -15.05 -4.21
C LYS A 53 2.79 -13.52 -4.17
N LEU A 54 2.08 -12.90 -3.23
CA LEU A 54 2.03 -11.45 -3.05
C LEU A 54 3.41 -10.87 -2.72
N LYS A 55 4.17 -11.50 -1.81
CA LYS A 55 5.54 -11.08 -1.46
C LYS A 55 6.48 -11.08 -2.65
N LYS A 56 6.30 -12.00 -3.61
CA LYS A 56 7.12 -12.04 -4.82
C LYS A 56 6.85 -10.84 -5.73
N VAL A 57 5.58 -10.48 -5.91
CA VAL A 57 5.17 -9.36 -6.77
C VAL A 57 5.46 -8.00 -6.11
N ASN A 58 5.13 -7.85 -4.83
CA ASN A 58 5.27 -6.58 -4.10
C ASN A 58 6.72 -6.13 -3.90
N ARG A 59 7.72 -7.01 -4.06
CA ARG A 59 9.15 -6.61 -4.01
C ARG A 59 9.59 -5.70 -5.16
N VAL A 60 8.77 -5.58 -6.20
CA VAL A 60 9.09 -4.80 -7.42
C VAL A 60 8.25 -3.51 -7.48
N LEU A 61 7.15 -3.42 -6.74
CA LEU A 61 6.21 -2.30 -6.80
C LEU A 61 6.65 -1.14 -5.90
N ILE A 62 6.53 0.08 -6.41
CA ILE A 62 6.77 1.30 -5.64
C ILE A 62 5.44 1.77 -5.10
N LEU A 63 5.36 1.96 -3.77
CA LEU A 63 4.25 2.66 -3.15
C LEU A 63 4.40 4.15 -3.47
N GLY A 64 3.54 4.66 -4.35
CA GLY A 64 3.31 6.07 -4.58
C GLY A 64 2.34 6.64 -3.55
N ALA A 65 2.53 7.91 -3.21
CA ALA A 65 1.47 8.71 -2.63
C ALA A 65 1.04 9.67 -3.74
N SER A 66 -0.09 9.42 -4.38
CA SER A 66 -0.66 10.43 -5.28
C SER A 66 -1.50 11.38 -4.44
N CYS A 67 -1.29 12.67 -4.67
CA CYS A 67 -2.10 13.71 -4.07
C CYS A 67 -3.08 14.19 -5.15
N TYR A 68 -4.38 14.16 -4.83
CA TYR A 68 -5.45 14.83 -5.56
C TYR A 68 -6.02 15.96 -4.70
#